data_AF-A0A6G9GVR3-F1
#
_entry.id   AF-A0A6G9GVR3-F1
#
_cell.length_a   1.000
_cell.length_b   1.000
_cell.length_c   1.000
_cell.angle_alpha   90.00
_cell.angle_beta   90.00
_cell.angle_gamma   90.00
#
_symmetry.space_group_name_H-M   'P 1'
#
loop_
_entity.id
_entity.type
_entity.pdbx_description
1 polymer ?
#
loop_
_entity_poly.entity_id
_entity_poly.type
_entity_poly.pdbx_seq_one_letter_code
_entity_poly.pdbx_strand_id
1 'polypeptide(L)'
;MDAERLIGVTRQALAASGEAWDVIAEAWQAQALAQAIGDRLALSGPPELRGEARELGETGGRGGGLPDAREAGGGGPGASGPGPEVFGSEVWWGAGTRARQLSSVPDARGALTGLAELLGEVGIALVAVACATDEEGLYWQCIEAIDAADEAGDRVAGLLRRLVAQEQERERKEARERQRQQETERERERQRNHERRRGR
;
A
#
# COMPACT_ATOMS: atom_id res chain seq x y z
N MET A 1 2.76 14.45 3.43
CA MET A 1 2.03 14.33 2.15
C MET A 1 1.01 13.19 2.30
N ASP A 2 -0.14 13.31 1.65
CA ASP A 2 -1.18 12.28 1.62
C ASP A 2 -0.90 11.20 0.57
N ALA A 3 -1.45 10.00 0.78
CA ALA A 3 -1.23 8.82 -0.06
C ALA A 3 -1.63 9.05 -1.52
N GLU A 4 -2.83 9.55 -1.77
CA GLU A 4 -3.36 9.77 -3.12
C GLU A 4 -2.47 10.70 -3.94
N ARG A 5 -1.96 11.77 -3.32
CA ARG A 5 -1.03 12.70 -3.98
C ARG A 5 0.30 12.04 -4.30
N LEU A 6 0.86 11.24 -3.39
CA LEU A 6 2.11 10.50 -3.64
C LEU A 6 1.94 9.46 -4.75
N ILE A 7 0.79 8.79 -4.80
CA ILE A 7 0.42 7.87 -5.88
C ILE A 7 0.38 8.64 -7.20
N GLY A 8 -0.33 9.77 -7.26
CA GLY A 8 -0.42 10.60 -8.47
C GLY A 8 0.95 11.08 -8.95
N VAL A 9 1.81 11.55 -8.04
CA VAL A 9 3.19 11.96 -8.38
C VAL A 9 4.01 10.79 -8.92
N THR A 10 3.88 9.60 -8.34
CA THR A 10 4.62 8.40 -8.78
C THR A 10 4.13 7.93 -10.14
N ARG A 11 2.81 7.93 -10.40
CA ARG A 11 2.25 7.63 -11.73
C ARG A 11 2.72 8.60 -12.80
N GLN A 12 2.76 9.90 -12.48
CA GLN A 12 3.27 10.91 -13.41
C GLN A 12 4.76 10.72 -13.71
N ALA A 13 5.56 10.37 -12.70
CA ALA A 13 6.98 10.08 -12.89
C ALA A 13 7.18 8.84 -13.76
N LEU A 14 6.46 7.75 -13.49
CA LEU A 14 6.46 6.54 -14.32
C LEU A 14 6.08 6.82 -15.77
N ALA A 15 5.05 7.64 -16.00
CA ALA A 15 4.62 8.01 -17.35
C ALA A 15 5.64 8.90 -18.08
N ALA A 16 6.51 9.59 -17.34
CA ALA A 16 7.58 10.41 -17.88
C ALA A 16 8.91 9.65 -18.04
N SER A 17 9.00 8.41 -17.54
CA SER A 17 10.20 7.58 -17.65
C SER A 17 10.53 7.29 -19.11
N GLY A 18 11.71 7.72 -19.53
CA GLY A 18 12.20 7.53 -20.90
C GLY A 18 13.15 6.34 -21.05
N GLU A 19 13.80 5.93 -19.94
CA GLU A 19 14.79 4.86 -19.93
C GLU A 19 14.37 3.68 -19.05
N ALA A 20 14.91 2.50 -19.35
CA ALA A 20 14.63 1.27 -18.61
C ALA A 20 14.91 1.40 -17.10
N TRP A 21 16.01 2.05 -16.75
CA TRP A 21 16.39 2.27 -15.35
C TRP A 21 15.48 3.25 -14.61
N ASP A 22 14.88 4.23 -15.32
CA ASP A 22 13.88 5.11 -14.74
C ASP A 22 12.60 4.32 -14.39
N VAL A 23 12.18 3.40 -15.26
CA VAL A 23 11.02 2.53 -14.99
C VAL A 23 11.27 1.65 -13.76
N ILE A 24 12.47 1.07 -13.62
CA ILE A 24 12.84 0.25 -12.47
C ILE A 24 12.85 1.09 -11.17
N ALA A 25 13.41 2.30 -11.22
CA ALA A 25 13.40 3.20 -10.07
C ALA A 25 11.97 3.56 -9.62
N GLU A 26 11.08 3.81 -10.59
CA GLU A 26 9.67 4.09 -10.31
C GLU A 26 8.91 2.85 -9.78
N ALA A 27 9.26 1.65 -10.25
CA ALA A 27 8.74 0.40 -9.70
C ALA A 27 9.10 0.24 -8.22
N TRP A 28 10.36 0.49 -7.84
CA TRP A 28 10.78 0.46 -6.43
C TRP A 28 10.11 1.55 -5.61
N GLN A 29 9.89 2.73 -6.19
CA GLN A 29 9.18 3.79 -5.51
C GLN A 29 7.70 3.43 -5.26
N ALA A 30 7.05 2.71 -6.18
CA ALA A 30 5.72 2.15 -5.95
C ALA A 30 5.71 1.09 -4.84
N GLN A 31 6.74 0.23 -4.77
CA GLN A 31 6.90 -0.74 -3.69
C GLN A 31 7.09 -0.08 -2.32
N ALA A 32 7.99 0.91 -2.23
CA ALA A 32 8.20 1.67 -1.01
C ALA A 32 6.91 2.40 -0.57
N LEU A 33 6.09 2.84 -1.52
CA LEU A 33 4.81 3.48 -1.23
C LEU A 33 3.77 2.46 -0.72
N ALA A 34 3.74 1.25 -1.30
CA ALA A 34 2.90 0.16 -0.81
C ALA A 34 3.23 -0.19 0.65
N GLN A 35 4.53 -0.34 0.97
CA GLN A 35 5.01 -0.56 2.34
C GLN A 35 4.55 0.56 3.28
N ALA A 36 4.80 1.82 2.91
CA ALA A 36 4.47 2.97 3.75
C ALA A 36 2.95 3.09 4.00
N ILE A 37 2.12 2.79 2.99
CA ILE A 37 0.66 2.75 3.14
C ILE A 37 0.25 1.60 4.06
N GLY A 38 0.83 0.40 3.88
CA GLY A 38 0.62 -0.76 4.73
C GLY A 38 0.92 -0.47 6.21
N ASP A 39 2.11 0.06 6.50
CA ASP A 39 2.53 0.46 7.85
C ASP A 39 1.58 1.49 8.46
N ARG A 40 1.17 2.49 7.68
CA ARG A 40 0.27 3.52 8.17
C ARG A 40 -1.12 2.98 8.49
N LEU A 41 -1.65 2.08 7.66
CA LEU A 41 -2.91 1.39 7.91
C LEU A 41 -2.81 0.42 9.08
N ALA A 42 -1.67 -0.24 9.27
CA ALA A 42 -1.41 -1.10 10.43
C ALA A 42 -1.40 -0.31 11.75
N LEU A 43 -0.85 0.91 11.73
CA LEU A 43 -0.77 1.78 12.91
C LEU A 43 -2.09 2.49 13.22
N SER A 44 -2.74 3.07 12.21
CA SER A 44 -3.86 4.01 12.37
C SER A 44 -5.19 3.48 11.84
N GLY A 45 -5.20 2.35 11.14
CA GLY A 45 -6.39 1.80 10.50
C GLY A 45 -7.31 1.00 11.44
N PRO A 46 -8.48 0.58 10.91
CA PRO A 46 -9.42 -0.30 11.60
C PRO A 46 -8.71 -1.56 12.11
N PRO A 47 -8.97 -2.01 13.35
CA PRO A 47 -8.26 -3.15 13.94
C PRO A 47 -8.37 -4.43 13.10
N GLU A 48 -9.47 -4.60 12.35
CA GLU A 48 -9.73 -5.75 11.48
C GLU A 48 -8.81 -5.82 10.25
N LEU A 49 -8.25 -4.68 9.83
CA LEU A 49 -7.33 -4.59 8.69
C LEU A 49 -5.87 -4.64 9.11
N ARG A 50 -5.55 -4.46 10.39
CA ARG A 50 -4.16 -4.29 10.84
C ARG A 50 -3.27 -5.50 10.56
N GLY A 51 -3.83 -6.71 10.58
CA GLY A 51 -3.08 -7.93 10.23
C GLY A 51 -2.60 -7.91 8.77
N GLU A 52 -3.54 -7.76 7.83
CA GLU A 52 -3.21 -7.69 6.40
C GLU A 52 -2.41 -6.43 6.04
N ALA A 53 -2.66 -5.31 6.73
CA ALA A 53 -1.93 -4.09 6.50
C ALA A 53 -0.45 -4.21 6.93
N ARG A 54 -0.15 -4.98 7.99
CA ARG A 54 1.23 -5.33 8.36
C ARG A 54 1.88 -6.19 7.30
N GLU A 55 1.16 -7.18 6.78
CA GLU A 55 1.68 -8.02 5.71
C GLU A 55 2.01 -7.20 4.45
N LEU A 56 1.18 -6.19 4.11
CA LEU A 56 1.50 -5.24 3.05
C LEU A 56 2.75 -4.38 3.39
N GLY A 57 2.88 -3.94 4.65
CA GLY A 57 4.07 -3.22 5.15
C GLY A 57 5.37 -4.03 5.08
N GLU A 58 5.28 -5.35 5.21
CA GLU A 58 6.40 -6.28 5.11
C GLU A 58 6.75 -6.67 3.66
N THR A 59 5.90 -6.32 2.70
CA THR A 59 6.09 -6.66 1.28
C THR A 59 7.28 -5.87 0.72
N GLY A 60 8.36 -6.54 0.33
CA GLY A 60 9.59 -5.90 -0.16
C GLY A 60 10.76 -5.86 0.82
N GLY A 61 10.59 -6.36 2.05
CA GLY A 61 11.70 -6.52 3.01
C GLY A 61 12.68 -7.67 2.67
N ARG A 62 12.36 -8.51 1.68
CA ARG A 62 13.17 -9.70 1.35
C ARG A 62 14.23 -9.49 0.27
N GLY A 63 14.22 -8.35 -0.43
CA GLY A 63 15.22 -8.00 -1.45
C GLY A 63 16.16 -6.84 -1.07
N GLY A 64 15.93 -6.18 0.07
CA GLY A 64 16.63 -4.94 0.45
C GLY A 64 17.08 -4.94 1.90
N GLY A 65 17.96 -5.86 2.28
CA GLY A 65 18.67 -5.76 3.54
C GLY A 65 19.82 -4.76 3.44
N LEU A 66 19.63 -3.52 3.89
CA LEU A 66 20.76 -2.74 4.41
C LEU A 66 20.80 -2.92 5.93
N PRO A 67 21.94 -3.34 6.52
CA PRO A 67 22.14 -3.19 7.95
C PRO A 67 22.11 -1.71 8.34
N ASP A 68 21.39 -1.43 9.41
CA ASP A 68 21.23 -0.11 10.04
C ASP A 68 22.48 0.78 9.90
N ALA A 69 22.31 1.96 9.29
CA ALA A 69 23.31 3.03 9.26
C ALA A 69 23.39 3.69 10.65
N ARG A 70 23.70 2.88 11.66
CA ARG A 70 23.97 3.28 13.03
C ARG A 70 25.31 2.71 13.43
N GLU A 71 26.38 3.26 12.84
CA GLU A 71 27.68 3.52 13.49
C GLU A 71 28.70 3.97 12.42
N ALA A 72 28.77 5.28 12.16
CA ALA A 72 29.92 5.88 11.50
C ALA A 72 30.21 7.25 12.12
N GLY A 73 30.58 7.24 13.40
CA GLY A 73 31.27 8.34 14.05
C GLY A 73 32.68 7.89 14.43
N GLY A 74 33.68 8.17 13.58
CA GLY A 74 35.08 8.05 14.00
C GLY A 74 36.13 7.74 12.91
N GLY A 75 36.41 8.70 12.02
CA GLY A 75 37.76 9.15 11.63
C GLY A 75 38.81 8.18 11.05
N GLY A 76 39.24 8.46 9.80
CA GLY A 76 40.57 8.12 9.28
C GLY A 76 40.79 8.66 7.85
N PRO A 77 41.84 9.45 7.54
CA PRO A 77 42.04 10.01 6.20
C PRO A 77 43.09 9.24 5.39
N GLY A 78 42.84 9.09 4.08
CA GLY A 78 43.89 8.94 3.07
C GLY A 78 43.79 7.71 2.18
N ALA A 79 43.32 7.89 0.95
CA ALA A 79 43.91 7.29 -0.24
C ALA A 79 43.31 7.93 -1.51
N SER A 80 44.22 8.30 -2.40
CA SER A 80 44.01 8.97 -3.67
C SER A 80 43.42 8.03 -4.74
N GLY A 81 42.47 8.57 -5.53
CA GLY A 81 42.18 8.17 -6.92
C GLY A 81 40.84 7.44 -7.13
N PRO A 82 39.95 7.89 -8.03
CA PRO A 82 38.88 7.04 -8.54
C PRO A 82 39.34 6.33 -9.81
N GLY A 83 39.63 5.03 -9.68
CA GLY A 83 39.57 4.06 -10.78
C GLY A 83 38.12 3.61 -11.04
N PRO A 84 37.85 2.93 -12.17
CA PRO A 84 36.51 2.67 -12.67
C PRO A 84 35.87 1.41 -12.02
N GLU A 85 34.54 1.32 -12.12
CA GLU A 85 33.70 0.13 -11.90
C GLU A 85 33.35 -0.26 -10.44
N VAL A 86 32.33 0.42 -9.92
CA VAL A 86 31.35 -0.18 -8.99
C VAL A 86 29.96 0.15 -9.54
N PHE A 87 29.47 -0.70 -10.44
CA PHE A 87 28.11 -0.67 -10.94
C PHE A 87 27.25 -1.54 -10.02
N GLY A 88 26.25 -0.94 -9.35
CA GLY A 88 25.23 -1.61 -8.54
C GLY A 88 25.78 -2.26 -7.26
N SER A 89 25.71 -1.62 -6.10
CA SER A 89 24.60 -1.91 -5.17
C SER A 89 24.57 -0.99 -3.94
N GLU A 90 25.32 0.12 -3.90
CA GLU A 90 25.43 0.91 -2.66
C GLU A 90 24.90 2.35 -2.78
N VAL A 91 24.75 2.89 -3.99
CA VAL A 91 24.47 4.34 -4.17
C VAL A 91 23.04 4.62 -4.65
N TRP A 92 22.36 3.67 -5.29
CA TRP A 92 21.02 3.89 -5.88
C TRP A 92 19.84 3.67 -4.93
N TRP A 93 20.05 3.11 -3.73
CA TRP A 93 19.02 2.95 -2.69
C TRP A 93 18.87 4.17 -1.78
N GLY A 94 19.72 5.19 -1.98
CA GLY A 94 19.86 6.37 -1.10
C GLY A 94 19.12 7.62 -1.56
N ALA A 95 18.64 7.68 -2.81
CA ALA A 95 17.78 8.78 -3.27
C ALA A 95 16.46 8.68 -2.49
N GLY A 96 16.24 9.59 -1.54
CA GLY A 96 15.17 9.50 -0.57
C GLY A 96 13.84 9.14 -1.20
N THR A 97 13.34 7.94 -0.88
CA THR A 97 12.07 7.43 -1.42
C THR A 97 10.97 8.45 -1.13
N ARG A 98 10.24 8.88 -2.17
CA ARG A 98 9.10 9.81 -2.01
C ARG A 98 8.06 9.25 -1.04
N ALA A 99 8.02 7.93 -0.91
CA ALA A 99 7.22 7.21 0.06
C ALA A 99 7.45 7.67 1.51
N ARG A 100 8.68 8.08 1.88
CA ARG A 100 8.96 8.62 3.23
C ARG A 100 8.23 9.94 3.53
N GLN A 101 7.74 10.64 2.50
CA GLN A 101 6.95 11.86 2.68
C GLN A 101 5.50 11.55 3.08
N LEU A 102 5.09 10.27 3.08
CA LEU A 102 3.76 9.85 3.48
C LEU A 102 3.55 10.15 4.96
N SER A 103 2.59 11.02 5.24
CA SER A 103 2.23 11.42 6.61
C SER A 103 0.85 10.92 7.03
N SER A 104 -0.02 10.60 6.06
CA SER A 104 -1.42 10.28 6.31
C SER A 104 -2.05 9.50 5.18
N VAL A 105 -2.99 8.62 5.53
CA VAL A 105 -3.90 7.91 4.61
C VAL A 105 -5.32 8.30 5.03
N PRO A 106 -5.88 9.42 4.52
CA PRO A 106 -7.20 9.90 4.95
C PRO A 106 -8.34 9.02 4.43
N ASP A 107 -8.25 8.57 3.18
CA ASP A 107 -9.14 7.58 2.57
C ASP A 107 -8.36 6.30 2.30
N ALA A 108 -8.60 5.26 3.12
CA ALA A 108 -7.96 3.97 2.94
C ALA A 108 -8.40 3.27 1.64
N ARG A 109 -9.67 3.40 1.25
CA ARG A 109 -10.20 2.75 0.06
C ARG A 109 -9.66 3.41 -1.20
N GLY A 110 -9.74 4.74 -1.27
CA GLY A 110 -9.18 5.52 -2.37
C GLY A 110 -7.67 5.31 -2.54
N ALA A 111 -6.90 5.34 -1.44
CA ALA A 111 -5.47 5.08 -1.48
C ALA A 111 -5.13 3.67 -1.96
N LEU A 112 -5.83 2.63 -1.48
CA LEU A 112 -5.60 1.25 -1.90
C LEU A 112 -6.01 1.02 -3.37
N THR A 113 -7.12 1.62 -3.82
CA THR A 113 -7.52 1.57 -5.24
C THR A 113 -6.50 2.26 -6.14
N GLY A 114 -6.06 3.47 -5.78
CA GLY A 114 -5.03 4.18 -6.54
C GLY A 114 -3.68 3.44 -6.55
N LEU A 115 -3.33 2.77 -5.44
CA LEU A 115 -2.13 1.94 -5.37
C LEU A 115 -2.25 0.71 -6.27
N ALA A 116 -3.39 0.03 -6.31
CA ALA A 116 -3.61 -1.10 -7.21
C ALA A 116 -3.47 -0.70 -8.68
N GLU A 117 -4.00 0.47 -9.07
CA GLU A 117 -3.81 1.01 -10.42
C GLU A 117 -2.34 1.29 -10.74
N LEU A 118 -1.62 1.95 -9.82
CA LEU A 118 -0.19 2.23 -9.98
C LEU A 118 0.63 0.93 -10.13
N LEU A 119 0.35 -0.10 -9.32
CA LEU A 119 1.04 -1.40 -9.41
C LEU A 119 0.78 -2.07 -10.77
N GLY A 120 -0.43 -1.98 -11.30
CA GLY A 120 -0.75 -2.46 -12.65
C GLY A 120 0.01 -1.69 -13.75
N GLU A 121 0.09 -0.37 -13.64
CA GLU A 121 0.87 0.47 -14.57
C GLU A 121 2.36 0.14 -14.53
N VAL A 122 2.91 -0.04 -13.32
CA VAL A 122 4.30 -0.49 -13.11
C VAL A 122 4.54 -1.85 -13.77
N GLY A 123 3.65 -2.82 -13.56
CA GLY A 123 3.77 -4.15 -14.17
C GLY A 123 3.81 -4.09 -15.70
N ILE A 124 2.92 -3.31 -16.32
CA ILE A 124 2.91 -3.12 -17.78
C ILE A 124 4.22 -2.48 -18.27
N ALA A 125 4.71 -1.45 -17.57
CA ALA A 125 5.94 -0.77 -17.93
C ALA A 125 7.17 -1.70 -17.82
N LEU A 126 7.25 -2.51 -16.75
CA LEU A 126 8.33 -3.48 -16.55
C LEU A 126 8.31 -4.59 -17.59
N VAL A 127 7.13 -5.08 -17.99
CA VAL A 127 7.02 -6.04 -19.11
C VAL A 127 7.58 -5.44 -20.40
N ALA A 128 7.26 -4.18 -20.69
CA ALA A 128 7.80 -3.50 -21.87
C ALA A 128 9.33 -3.40 -21.83
N VAL A 129 9.92 -3.06 -20.67
CA VAL A 129 11.38 -3.04 -20.49
C VAL A 129 11.98 -4.44 -20.66
N ALA A 130 11.40 -5.46 -20.02
CA ALA A 130 11.87 -6.84 -20.11
C ALA A 130 11.85 -7.37 -21.55
N CYS A 131 10.85 -6.97 -22.35
CA CYS A 131 10.76 -7.36 -23.76
C CYS A 131 11.74 -6.60 -24.67
N ALA A 132 12.20 -5.42 -24.26
CA ALA A 132 13.07 -4.56 -25.07
C ALA A 132 14.57 -4.71 -24.75
N THR A 133 14.90 -5.33 -23.61
CA THR A 133 16.29 -5.53 -23.19
C THR A 133 16.88 -6.81 -23.78
N ASP A 134 18.11 -6.72 -24.28
CA ASP A 134 18.97 -7.89 -24.58
C ASP A 134 19.88 -8.25 -23.41
N GLU A 135 19.90 -7.42 -22.35
CA GLU A 135 20.71 -7.64 -21.15
C GLU A 135 20.00 -8.59 -20.18
N GLU A 136 20.60 -9.77 -19.95
CA GLU A 136 20.05 -10.81 -19.07
C GLU A 136 19.85 -10.32 -17.63
N GLY A 137 20.77 -9.51 -17.10
CA GLY A 137 20.65 -8.96 -15.74
C GLY A 137 19.45 -8.01 -15.60
N LEU A 138 19.23 -7.16 -16.60
CA LEU A 138 18.10 -6.23 -16.62
C LEU A 138 16.76 -6.97 -16.77
N TYR A 139 16.73 -8.02 -17.59
CA TYR A 139 15.56 -8.89 -17.71
C TYR A 139 15.17 -9.50 -16.36
N TRP A 140 16.10 -10.13 -15.65
CA TRP A 140 15.81 -10.76 -14.36
C TRP A 140 15.37 -9.75 -13.30
N GLN A 141 15.97 -8.57 -13.27
CA GLN A 141 15.52 -7.49 -12.37
C GLN A 141 14.09 -7.04 -12.67
N CYS A 142 13.68 -7.02 -13.95
CA CYS A 142 12.29 -6.75 -14.30
C CYS A 142 11.35 -7.84 -13.81
N ILE A 143 11.73 -9.12 -13.93
CA ILE A 143 10.92 -10.25 -13.43
C ILE A 143 10.73 -10.13 -11.91
N GLU A 144 11.79 -9.90 -11.15
CA GLU A 144 11.70 -9.73 -9.69
C GLU A 144 10.80 -8.53 -9.31
N ALA A 145 10.90 -7.42 -10.05
CA ALA A 145 10.07 -6.25 -9.82
C ALA A 145 8.59 -6.49 -10.19
N ILE A 146 8.31 -7.28 -11.24
CA ILE A 146 6.96 -7.69 -11.62
C ILE A 146 6.35 -8.59 -10.55
N ASP A 147 7.09 -9.61 -10.09
CA ASP A 147 6.63 -10.52 -9.05
C ASP A 147 6.32 -9.76 -7.75
N ALA A 148 7.19 -8.80 -7.38
CA ALA A 148 6.93 -7.92 -6.23
C ALA A 148 5.70 -7.02 -6.43
N ALA A 149 5.45 -6.53 -7.64
CA ALA A 149 4.27 -5.72 -7.96
C ALA A 149 2.98 -6.55 -7.90
N ASP A 150 3.02 -7.78 -8.39
CA ASP A 150 1.89 -8.72 -8.35
C ASP A 150 1.57 -9.13 -6.90
N GLU A 151 2.58 -9.49 -6.10
CA GLU A 151 2.36 -9.82 -4.68
C GLU A 151 1.76 -8.63 -3.90
N ALA A 152 2.28 -7.42 -4.12
CA ALA A 152 1.72 -6.21 -3.51
C ALA A 152 0.27 -5.98 -3.98
N GLY A 153 -0.03 -6.21 -5.27
CA GLY A 153 -1.35 -6.09 -5.86
C GLY A 153 -2.36 -7.05 -5.22
N ASP A 154 -1.97 -8.31 -5.04
CA ASP A 154 -2.79 -9.34 -4.40
C ASP A 154 -3.14 -8.99 -2.95
N ARG A 155 -2.17 -8.45 -2.20
CA ARG A 155 -2.40 -7.99 -0.81
C ARG A 155 -3.31 -6.78 -0.76
N VAL A 156 -3.13 -5.81 -1.64
CA VAL A 156 -4.02 -4.64 -1.78
C VAL A 156 -5.44 -5.08 -2.12
N ALA A 157 -5.60 -6.05 -3.03
CA ALA A 157 -6.90 -6.62 -3.37
C ALA A 157 -7.55 -7.34 -2.18
N GLY A 158 -6.76 -8.03 -1.36
CA GLY A 158 -7.20 -8.62 -0.09
C GLY A 158 -7.78 -7.58 0.87
N LEU A 159 -7.03 -6.50 1.10
CA LEU A 159 -7.45 -5.38 1.96
C LEU A 159 -8.74 -4.72 1.48
N LEU A 160 -8.87 -4.47 0.17
CA LEU A 160 -10.07 -3.91 -0.44
C LEU A 160 -11.30 -4.82 -0.23
N ARG A 161 -11.14 -6.14 -0.40
CA ARG A 161 -12.22 -7.11 -0.14
C ARG A 161 -12.64 -7.07 1.33
N ARG A 162 -11.69 -6.96 2.27
CA ARG A 162 -12.03 -6.84 3.70
C ARG A 162 -12.76 -5.56 4.03
N LEU A 163 -12.37 -4.42 3.45
CA LEU A 163 -13.07 -3.14 3.63
C LEU A 163 -14.55 -3.26 3.23
N VAL A 164 -14.83 -3.83 2.06
CA VAL A 164 -16.21 -4.06 1.60
C VAL A 164 -16.97 -5.01 2.53
N ALA A 165 -16.35 -6.09 3.00
CA ALA A 165 -16.98 -7.01 3.93
C ALA A 165 -17.34 -6.34 5.28
N GLN A 166 -16.47 -5.45 5.78
CA GLN A 166 -16.71 -4.69 7.01
C GLN A 166 -17.86 -3.69 6.87
N GLU A 167 -17.93 -2.97 5.74
CA GLU A 167 -19.06 -2.07 5.44
C GLU A 167 -20.39 -2.84 5.48
N GLN A 168 -20.45 -4.00 4.81
CA GLN A 168 -21.65 -4.85 4.81
C GLN A 168 -22.00 -5.40 6.19
N GLU A 169 -21.02 -5.78 7.01
CA GLU A 169 -21.27 -6.26 8.37
C GLU A 169 -21.86 -5.15 9.25
N ARG A 170 -21.35 -3.93 9.14
CA ARG A 170 -21.89 -2.76 9.85
C ARG A 170 -23.32 -2.48 9.45
N GLU A 171 -23.62 -2.44 8.15
CA GLU A 171 -24.98 -2.25 7.64
C GLU A 171 -25.95 -3.33 8.15
N ARG A 172 -25.50 -4.59 8.19
CA ARG A 172 -26.29 -5.71 8.74
C ARG A 172 -26.53 -5.57 10.24
N LYS A 173 -25.53 -5.15 11.01
CA LYS A 173 -25.67 -4.90 12.46
C LYS A 173 -26.68 -3.79 12.71
N GLU A 174 -26.54 -2.66 12.01
CA GLU A 174 -27.49 -1.56 12.12
C GLU A 174 -28.90 -1.96 11.68
N ALA A 175 -29.06 -2.75 10.62
CA ALA A 175 -30.36 -3.25 10.20
C ALA A 175 -31.01 -4.14 11.27
N ARG A 176 -30.23 -5.01 11.92
CA ARG A 176 -30.69 -5.83 13.04
C ARG A 176 -31.08 -4.98 14.25
N GLU A 177 -30.32 -3.94 14.56
CA GLU A 177 -30.64 -3.01 15.65
C GLU A 177 -31.92 -2.22 15.36
N ARG A 178 -32.06 -1.68 14.14
CA ARG A 178 -33.30 -1.03 13.67
C ARG A 178 -34.50 -1.96 13.77
N GLN A 179 -34.34 -3.23 13.37
CA GLN A 179 -35.40 -4.23 13.47
C GLN A 179 -35.80 -4.50 14.93
N ARG A 180 -34.83 -4.68 15.84
CA ARG A 180 -35.08 -4.86 17.28
C ARG A 180 -35.78 -3.65 17.89
N GLN A 181 -35.38 -2.44 17.51
CA GLN A 181 -36.02 -1.20 17.96
C GLN A 181 -37.47 -1.12 17.50
N GLN A 182 -37.74 -1.43 16.23
CA GLN A 182 -39.11 -1.46 15.69
C GLN A 182 -39.98 -2.52 16.36
N GLU A 183 -39.44 -3.71 16.64
CA GLU A 183 -40.16 -4.76 17.34
C GLU A 183 -40.51 -4.32 18.77
N THR A 184 -39.55 -3.75 19.49
CA THR A 184 -39.75 -3.19 20.84
C THR A 184 -40.81 -2.09 20.84
N GLU A 185 -40.80 -1.21 19.83
CA GLU A 185 -41.77 -0.12 19.70
C GLU A 185 -43.18 -0.66 19.41
N ARG A 186 -43.30 -1.63 18.51
CA ARG A 186 -44.56 -2.32 18.19
C ARG A 186 -45.14 -3.03 19.41
N GLU A 187 -44.31 -3.68 20.22
CA GLU A 187 -44.75 -4.32 21.47
C GLU A 187 -45.28 -3.30 22.47
N ARG A 188 -44.57 -2.18 22.67
CA ARG A 188 -45.02 -1.08 23.53
C ARG A 188 -46.34 -0.49 23.06
N GLU A 189 -46.53 -0.35 21.74
CA GLU A 189 -47.78 0.15 21.18
C GLU A 189 -48.95 -0.83 21.40
N ARG A 190 -48.70 -2.13 21.20
CA ARG A 190 -49.69 -3.19 21.49
C ARG A 190 -50.11 -3.17 22.96
N GLN A 191 -49.17 -3.02 23.89
CA GLN A 191 -49.46 -2.90 25.32
C GLN A 191 -50.33 -1.68 25.63
N ARG A 192 -49.97 -0.49 25.13
CA ARG A 192 -50.78 0.74 25.29
C ARG A 192 -52.19 0.57 24.75
N ASN A 193 -52.34 -0.04 23.59
CA ASN A 193 -53.65 -0.28 22.98
C ASN A 193 -54.50 -1.27 23.81
N HIS A 194 -53.86 -2.29 24.38
CA HIS A 194 -54.53 -3.26 25.25
C HIS A 194 -55.02 -2.62 26.56
N GLU A 195 -54.19 -1.79 27.19
CA GLU A 195 -54.57 -1.02 28.39
C GLU A 195 -55.76 -0.09 28.12
N ARG A 196 -55.73 0.63 26.98
CA ARG A 196 -56.85 1.50 26.55
C ARG A 196 -58.16 0.74 26.36
N ARG A 197 -58.09 -0.52 25.90
CA ARG A 197 -59.28 -1.38 25.72
C ARG A 197 -59.83 -1.92 27.04
N ARG A 198 -58.98 -2.11 28.05
CA ARG A 198 -59.39 -2.61 29.38
C ARG A 198 -59.94 -1.52 30.31
N GLY A 199 -59.58 -0.26 30.06
CA GLY A 199 -60.08 0.90 30.83
C GLY A 199 -61.37 1.52 30.29
N ARG A 200 -61.98 0.94 29.25
CA ARG A 200 -63.31 1.29 28.72
C ARG A 200 -64.31 0.18 29.05
#